data_AF-A0A433PYH8-F1
#
_entry.id   AF-A0A433PYH8-F1
#
_cell.length_a   1.000
_cell.length_b   1.000
_cell.length_c   1.000
_cell.angle_alpha   90.00
_cell.angle_beta   90.00
_cell.angle_gamma   90.00
#
_symmetry.space_group_name_H-M   'P 1'
#
loop_
_entity.id
_entity.type
_entity.pdbx_description
1 polymer ?
#
loop_
_entity_poly.entity_id
_entity_poly.type
_entity_poly.pdbx_seq_one_letter_code
_entity_poly.pdbx_strand_id
1 'polypeptide(L)'
;MVLADLGRRINNALTEMTKSNVIDEKVLDTLLREICNALLEADVNIKLVANLRKNIKQIVNLEELAAGINKRKIIQKAVMDELCKLVDPGAEPYKPVKNKPNVIMFVGLQGSGKTTTCTKLGYYYQRKGWKTCLVCSDTFRAGAFDQLKQNATKAKIPYYG
;
A
#
# COMPACT_ATOMS: atom_id res chain seq x y z
N MET A 1 -0.02 15.03 -1.72
CA MET A 1 -0.14 13.66 -1.16
C MET A 1 1.09 12.88 -1.60
N VAL A 2 1.82 12.27 -0.66
CA VAL A 2 3.08 11.54 -0.92
C VAL A 2 2.91 10.48 -2.02
N LEU A 3 1.83 9.70 -2.00
CA LEU A 3 1.55 8.68 -3.02
C LEU A 3 1.29 9.24 -4.42
N ALA A 4 0.68 10.42 -4.52
CA ALA A 4 0.42 11.06 -5.81
C ALA A 4 1.74 11.55 -6.46
N ASP A 5 2.70 12.01 -5.64
CA ASP A 5 4.03 12.39 -6.13
C ASP A 5 4.84 11.16 -6.52
N LEU A 6 4.84 10.10 -5.70
CA LEU A 6 5.47 8.81 -6.02
C LEU A 6 4.99 8.25 -7.36
N GLY A 7 3.67 8.18 -7.55
CA GLY A 7 3.09 7.69 -8.80
C GLY A 7 3.47 8.56 -10.00
N ARG A 8 3.55 9.88 -9.82
CA ARG A 8 4.01 10.80 -10.87
C ARG A 8 5.47 10.53 -11.25
N ARG A 9 6.37 10.38 -10.28
CA ARG A 9 7.79 10.13 -10.52
C ARG A 9 8.03 8.80 -11.23
N ILE A 10 7.36 7.72 -10.81
CA ILE A 10 7.45 6.41 -11.45
C ILE A 10 6.96 6.49 -12.90
N ASN A 11 5.81 7.15 -13.14
CA ASN A 11 5.27 7.32 -14.49
C ASN A 11 6.19 8.17 -15.39
N ASN A 12 6.79 9.22 -14.84
CA ASN A 12 7.75 10.04 -15.57
C ASN A 12 8.97 9.22 -15.99
N ALA A 13 9.56 8.45 -15.07
CA ALA A 13 10.70 7.59 -15.35
C ALA A 13 10.40 6.57 -16.48
N LEU A 14 9.22 5.93 -16.43
CA LEU A 14 8.76 5.02 -17.51
C LEU A 14 8.51 5.74 -18.84
N THR A 15 8.03 6.99 -18.78
CA THR A 15 7.79 7.81 -19.98
C THR A 15 9.10 8.22 -20.63
N GLU A 16 10.10 8.62 -19.86
CA GLU A 16 11.44 8.96 -20.36
C GLU A 16 12.11 7.77 -21.04
N MET A 17 12.03 6.56 -20.44
CA MET A 17 12.49 5.33 -21.09
C MET A 17 11.77 5.07 -22.43
N THR A 18 10.48 5.41 -22.52
CA THR A 18 9.69 5.22 -23.74
C THR A 18 10.09 6.18 -24.86
N LYS A 19 10.61 7.38 -24.51
CA LYS A 19 11.14 8.36 -25.49
C LYS A 19 12.51 7.97 -26.03
N SER A 20 13.29 7.15 -25.31
CA SER A 20 14.61 6.71 -25.78
C SER A 20 14.51 5.80 -27.00
N ASN A 21 15.23 6.15 -28.08
CA ASN A 21 15.22 5.38 -29.34
C ASN A 21 15.82 3.98 -29.20
N VAL A 22 16.85 3.83 -28.36
CA VAL A 22 17.50 2.55 -28.07
C VAL A 22 17.44 2.32 -26.57
N ILE A 23 17.05 1.11 -26.15
CA ILE A 23 17.11 0.69 -24.76
C ILE A 23 18.41 -0.07 -24.57
N ASP A 24 19.38 0.58 -23.94
CA ASP A 24 20.61 -0.01 -23.48
C ASP A 24 20.57 -0.24 -21.95
N GLU A 25 21.62 -0.86 -21.43
CA GLU A 25 21.74 -1.11 -19.99
C GLU A 25 21.81 0.20 -19.19
N LYS A 26 22.36 1.28 -19.78
CA LYS A 26 22.45 2.60 -19.13
C LYS A 26 21.08 3.24 -18.91
N VAL A 27 20.19 3.16 -19.91
CA VAL A 27 18.79 3.61 -19.81
C VAL A 27 18.06 2.81 -18.73
N LEU A 28 18.24 1.49 -18.68
CA LEU A 28 17.66 0.64 -17.64
C LEU A 28 18.16 1.01 -16.24
N ASP A 29 19.47 1.23 -16.07
CA ASP A 29 20.03 1.61 -14.76
C ASP A 29 19.58 3.01 -14.32
N THR A 30 19.41 3.94 -15.25
CA THR A 30 18.89 5.28 -14.98
C THR A 30 17.43 5.22 -14.52
N LEU A 31 16.60 4.46 -15.24
CA LEU A 31 15.20 4.19 -14.85
C LEU A 31 15.11 3.60 -13.45
N LEU A 32 15.89 2.54 -13.18
CA LEU A 32 15.88 1.88 -11.88
C LEU A 32 16.34 2.81 -10.77
N ARG A 33 17.34 3.67 -11.02
CA ARG A 33 17.81 4.66 -10.04
C ARG A 33 16.73 5.67 -9.69
N GLU A 34 16.01 6.20 -10.68
CA GLU A 34 14.91 7.15 -10.45
C GLU A 34 13.78 6.52 -9.64
N ILE A 35 13.36 5.30 -9.99
CA ILE A 35 12.33 4.57 -9.24
C ILE A 35 12.79 4.28 -7.81
N CYS A 36 14.03 3.83 -7.62
CA CYS A 36 14.57 3.56 -6.29
C CYS A 36 14.63 4.83 -5.43
N ASN A 37 15.07 5.95 -5.98
CA ASN A 37 15.11 7.22 -5.27
C ASN A 37 13.70 7.68 -4.86
N ALA A 38 12.72 7.55 -5.77
CA ALA A 38 11.34 7.88 -5.47
C ALA A 38 10.76 7.00 -4.34
N LEU A 39 11.09 5.71 -4.31
CA LEU A 39 10.68 4.79 -3.23
C LEU A 39 11.34 5.14 -1.90
N LEU A 40 12.63 5.49 -1.90
CA LEU A 40 13.35 5.88 -0.69
C LEU A 40 12.82 7.20 -0.10
N GLU A 41 12.52 8.18 -0.96
CA GLU A 41 11.86 9.44 -0.53
C GLU A 41 10.44 9.21 0.01
N ALA A 42 9.80 8.09 -0.36
CA ALA A 42 8.49 7.68 0.15
C ALA A 42 8.57 6.79 1.40
N ASP A 43 9.71 6.80 2.11
CA ASP A 43 9.97 6.03 3.34
C ASP A 43 9.92 4.49 3.16
N VAL A 44 10.16 3.99 1.94
CA VAL A 44 10.27 2.54 1.71
C VAL A 44 11.62 2.03 2.23
N ASN A 45 11.60 0.88 2.91
CA ASN A 45 12.81 0.29 3.48
C ASN A 45 13.87 0.00 2.39
N ILE A 46 15.11 0.48 2.61
CA ILE A 46 16.23 0.32 1.68
C ILE A 46 16.50 -1.13 1.28
N LYS A 47 16.28 -2.10 2.18
CA LYS A 47 16.46 -3.53 1.89
C LYS A 47 15.45 -4.02 0.85
N LEU A 48 14.20 -3.55 0.93
CA LEU A 48 13.15 -3.90 -0.02
C LEU A 48 13.44 -3.27 -1.39
N VAL A 49 13.89 -2.02 -1.41
CA VAL A 49 14.27 -1.32 -2.65
C VAL A 49 15.47 -2.00 -3.33
N ALA A 50 16.48 -2.40 -2.55
CA ALA A 50 17.65 -3.12 -3.08
C ALA A 50 17.26 -4.47 -3.68
N ASN A 51 16.37 -5.22 -3.02
CA ASN A 51 15.85 -6.49 -3.52
C ASN A 51 15.02 -6.29 -4.81
N LEU A 52 14.15 -5.28 -4.85
CA LEU A 52 13.37 -4.93 -6.04
C LEU A 52 14.29 -4.64 -7.24
N ARG A 53 15.35 -3.83 -7.03
CA ARG A 53 16.32 -3.53 -8.10
C ARG A 53 17.02 -4.78 -8.61
N LYS A 54 17.45 -5.66 -7.70
CA LYS A 54 18.12 -6.93 -8.05
C LYS A 54 17.20 -7.84 -8.86
N ASN A 55 15.95 -8.00 -8.42
CA ASN A 55 14.98 -8.88 -9.07
C ASN A 55 14.63 -8.37 -10.48
N ILE A 56 14.44 -7.06 -10.66
CA ILE A 56 14.18 -6.49 -11.98
C ILE A 56 15.38 -6.68 -12.92
N LYS A 57 16.62 -6.47 -12.45
CA LYS A 57 17.83 -6.72 -13.26
C LYS A 57 17.96 -8.19 -13.69
N GLN A 58 17.55 -9.13 -12.85
CA GLN A 58 17.55 -10.55 -13.19
C GLN A 58 16.48 -10.91 -14.23
N ILE A 59 15.29 -10.31 -14.16
CA ILE A 59 14.19 -10.57 -15.11
C ILE A 59 14.46 -9.93 -16.47
N VAL A 60 15.02 -8.73 -16.48
CA VAL A 60 15.35 -7.97 -17.69
C VAL A 60 16.79 -8.27 -18.10
N ASN A 61 17.09 -9.53 -18.41
CA ASN A 61 18.36 -9.86 -19.05
C ASN A 61 18.29 -9.45 -20.54
N LEU A 62 18.87 -8.30 -20.86
CA LEU A 62 18.78 -7.68 -22.19
C LEU A 62 19.41 -8.53 -23.31
N GLU A 63 20.31 -9.45 -22.95
CA GLU A 63 21.02 -10.35 -23.87
C GLU A 63 20.15 -11.56 -24.27
N GLU A 64 19.28 -12.04 -23.37
CA GLU A 64 18.36 -13.16 -23.65
C GLU A 64 17.06 -12.73 -24.35
N LEU A 65 16.78 -11.41 -24.39
CA LEU A 65 15.58 -10.89 -25.01
C LEU A 65 15.67 -10.95 -26.54
N ALA A 66 14.99 -11.94 -27.12
CA ALA A 66 14.93 -12.21 -28.55
C ALA A 66 14.63 -10.95 -29.39
N ALA A 67 15.31 -10.85 -30.53
CA ALA A 67 15.09 -9.79 -31.50
C ALA A 67 13.63 -9.81 -32.00
N GLY A 68 12.95 -8.65 -31.92
CA GLY A 68 11.55 -8.49 -32.36
C GLY A 68 10.53 -8.36 -31.23
N ILE A 69 10.90 -8.62 -29.96
CA ILE A 69 10.00 -8.40 -28.83
C ILE A 69 10.10 -6.93 -28.36
N ASN A 70 8.97 -6.33 -28.00
CA ASN A 70 8.91 -4.98 -27.47
C ASN A 70 9.53 -4.91 -26.06
N LYS A 71 10.85 -4.68 -26.01
CA LYS A 71 11.65 -4.57 -24.78
C LYS A 71 11.06 -3.60 -23.75
N ARG A 72 10.45 -2.48 -24.20
CA ARG A 72 9.80 -1.48 -23.33
C ARG A 72 8.68 -2.09 -22.50
N LYS A 73 7.83 -2.88 -23.14
CA LYS A 73 6.68 -3.51 -22.50
C LYS A 73 7.09 -4.54 -21.45
N ILE A 74 8.18 -5.27 -21.72
CA ILE A 74 8.73 -6.26 -20.78
C ILE A 74 9.26 -5.56 -19.53
N ILE A 75 10.06 -4.50 -19.70
CA ILE A 75 10.61 -3.73 -18.58
C ILE A 75 9.48 -3.13 -17.75
N GLN A 76 8.50 -2.49 -18.39
CA GLN A 76 7.35 -1.92 -17.70
C GLN A 76 6.57 -2.98 -16.92
N LYS A 77 6.35 -4.15 -17.52
CA LYS A 77 5.67 -5.27 -16.86
C LYS A 77 6.50 -5.77 -15.67
N ALA A 78 7.80 -5.97 -15.82
CA ALA A 78 8.68 -6.42 -14.75
C ALA A 78 8.68 -5.44 -13.57
N VAL A 79 8.73 -4.13 -13.82
CA VAL A 79 8.62 -3.09 -12.79
C VAL A 79 7.27 -3.17 -12.07
N MET A 80 6.17 -3.24 -12.83
CA MET A 80 4.82 -3.29 -12.26
C MET A 80 4.60 -4.55 -11.42
N ASP A 81 5.01 -5.70 -11.93
CA ASP A 81 4.88 -6.99 -11.25
C ASP A 81 5.69 -6.98 -9.94
N GLU A 82 6.90 -6.41 -9.94
CA GLU A 82 7.73 -6.35 -8.74
C GLU A 82 7.20 -5.35 -7.70
N LEU A 83 6.63 -4.22 -8.14
CA LEU A 83 5.90 -3.31 -7.26
C LEU A 83 4.65 -3.97 -6.66
N CYS A 84 3.92 -4.77 -7.44
CA CYS A 84 2.75 -5.51 -6.95
C CYS A 84 3.16 -6.56 -5.91
N LYS A 85 4.23 -7.31 -6.15
CA LYS A 85 4.76 -8.27 -5.18
C LYS A 85 5.17 -7.63 -3.86
N LEU A 86 5.67 -6.39 -3.89
CA LEU A 86 6.06 -5.67 -2.67
C LEU A 86 4.86 -5.36 -1.76
N VAL A 87 3.68 -5.13 -2.34
CA VAL A 87 2.46 -4.77 -1.60
C VAL A 87 1.51 -5.94 -1.38
N ASP A 88 1.74 -7.08 -2.03
CA ASP A 88 0.91 -8.27 -1.91
C ASP A 88 1.18 -8.99 -0.57
N PRO A 89 0.19 -9.05 0.35
CA PRO A 89 0.34 -9.74 1.62
C PRO A 89 0.26 -11.28 1.49
N GLY A 90 -0.12 -11.83 0.33
CA GLY A 90 -0.30 -13.26 0.12
C GLY A 90 -1.43 -13.88 0.96
N ALA A 91 -2.29 -13.05 1.57
CA ALA A 91 -3.33 -13.47 2.49
C ALA A 91 -4.67 -12.82 2.13
N GLU A 92 -5.72 -13.62 2.22
CA GLU A 92 -7.09 -13.14 2.01
C GLU A 92 -7.51 -12.17 3.13
N PRO A 93 -8.20 -11.06 2.82
CA PRO A 93 -8.77 -10.20 3.83
C PRO A 93 -9.75 -10.95 4.73
N TYR A 94 -9.79 -10.57 6.01
CA TYR A 94 -10.75 -11.14 6.97
C TYR A 94 -12.20 -10.95 6.49
N LYS A 95 -12.99 -12.04 6.56
CA LYS A 95 -14.41 -12.05 6.17
C LYS A 95 -15.26 -12.35 7.42
N PRO A 96 -16.13 -11.43 7.87
CA PRO A 96 -16.99 -11.67 9.02
C PRO A 96 -18.03 -12.75 8.72
N VAL A 97 -18.35 -13.55 9.73
CA VAL A 97 -19.31 -14.66 9.65
C VAL A 97 -20.70 -14.18 10.05
N LYS A 98 -21.71 -14.43 9.21
CA LYS A 98 -23.10 -14.06 9.51
C LYS A 98 -23.64 -14.85 10.70
N ASN A 99 -24.60 -14.27 11.43
CA ASN A 99 -25.29 -14.89 12.58
C ASN A 99 -24.35 -15.32 13.73
N LYS A 100 -23.13 -14.78 13.77
CA LYS A 100 -22.18 -14.95 14.87
C LYS A 100 -21.61 -13.60 15.28
N PRO A 101 -21.28 -13.39 16.56
CA PRO A 101 -20.54 -12.21 16.98
C PRO A 101 -19.13 -12.27 16.39
N ASN A 102 -18.74 -11.22 15.67
CA ASN A 102 -17.39 -11.06 15.12
C ASN A 102 -16.65 -10.03 15.97
N VAL A 103 -15.72 -10.48 16.82
CA VAL A 103 -14.97 -9.60 17.73
C VAL A 103 -13.64 -9.24 17.08
N ILE A 104 -13.39 -7.93 16.90
CA ILE A 104 -12.18 -7.40 16.27
C ILE A 104 -11.47 -6.48 17.26
N MET A 105 -10.24 -6.82 17.63
CA MET A 105 -9.39 -6.01 18.49
C MET A 105 -8.45 -5.14 17.66
N PHE A 106 -8.44 -3.83 17.92
CA PHE A 106 -7.52 -2.89 17.27
C PHE A 106 -6.25 -2.72 18.11
N VAL A 107 -5.12 -3.14 17.57
CA VAL A 107 -3.79 -3.01 18.19
C VAL A 107 -2.87 -2.16 17.31
N GLY A 108 -1.81 -1.61 17.90
CA GLY A 108 -0.83 -0.79 17.18
C GLY A 108 -0.22 0.32 18.02
N LEU A 109 0.80 0.98 17.48
CA LEU A 109 1.57 2.03 18.15
C LEU A 109 0.71 3.25 18.53
N GLN A 110 1.18 4.07 19.46
CA GLN A 110 0.53 5.35 19.79
C GLN A 110 0.50 6.26 18.54
N GLY A 111 -0.63 6.92 18.29
CA GLY A 111 -0.79 7.79 17.13
C GLY A 111 -1.08 7.10 15.79
N SER A 112 -1.05 5.76 15.71
CA SER A 112 -1.35 4.98 14.48
C SER A 112 -2.80 5.07 13.97
N GLY A 113 -3.67 5.85 14.63
CA GLY A 113 -5.04 6.07 14.18
C GLY A 113 -6.06 5.02 14.61
N LYS A 114 -5.75 4.14 15.58
CA LYS A 114 -6.63 3.05 16.05
C LYS A 114 -8.10 3.47 16.28
N THR A 115 -8.35 4.49 17.10
CA THR A 115 -9.70 4.98 17.44
C THR A 115 -10.47 5.51 16.22
N THR A 116 -9.76 6.14 15.27
CA THR A 116 -10.34 6.62 14.02
C THR A 116 -10.67 5.45 13.10
N THR A 117 -9.73 4.50 12.97
CA THR A 117 -9.88 3.34 12.08
C THR A 117 -10.97 2.39 12.58
N CYS A 118 -11.13 2.19 13.90
CA CYS A 118 -12.22 1.36 14.41
C CYS A 118 -13.60 1.95 14.07
N THR A 119 -13.76 3.27 14.15
CA THR A 119 -15.00 3.95 13.73
C THR A 119 -15.23 3.78 12.21
N LYS A 120 -14.19 3.98 11.39
CA LYS A 120 -14.28 3.78 9.94
C LYS A 120 -14.68 2.35 9.58
N LEU A 121 -14.10 1.36 10.24
CA LEU A 121 -14.41 -0.06 10.00
C LEU A 121 -15.84 -0.39 10.46
N GLY A 122 -16.25 0.10 11.62
CA GLY A 122 -17.62 -0.04 12.11
C GLY A 122 -18.62 0.55 11.12
N TYR A 123 -18.39 1.77 10.65
CA TYR A 123 -19.26 2.44 9.67
C TYR A 123 -19.29 1.70 8.32
N TYR A 124 -18.13 1.21 7.87
CA TYR A 124 -18.04 0.38 6.66
C TYR A 124 -18.93 -0.86 6.72
N TYR A 125 -18.90 -1.59 7.84
CA TYR A 125 -19.73 -2.79 8.01
C TYR A 125 -21.20 -2.45 8.28
N GLN A 126 -21.49 -1.35 8.99
CA GLN A 126 -22.85 -0.86 9.17
C GLN A 126 -23.53 -0.56 7.82
N ARG A 127 -22.82 0.10 6.89
CA ARG A 127 -23.31 0.33 5.52
C ARG A 127 -23.55 -0.96 4.72
N LYS A 128 -22.88 -2.05 5.09
CA LYS A 128 -23.08 -3.39 4.51
C LYS A 128 -24.18 -4.19 5.23
N GLY A 129 -24.94 -3.57 6.12
CA GLY A 129 -26.07 -4.19 6.83
C GLY A 129 -25.70 -4.96 8.10
N TRP A 130 -24.46 -4.83 8.59
CA TRP A 130 -24.05 -5.48 9.83
C TRP A 130 -24.46 -4.66 11.05
N LYS A 131 -24.81 -5.35 12.14
CA LYS A 131 -24.97 -4.72 13.45
C LYS A 131 -23.60 -4.55 14.08
N THR A 132 -23.12 -3.32 14.15
CA THR A 132 -21.79 -2.98 14.69
C THR A 132 -21.92 -2.24 16.02
N CYS A 133 -20.97 -2.46 16.93
CA CYS A 133 -20.76 -1.66 18.13
C CYS A 133 -19.27 -1.36 18.30
N LEU A 134 -18.95 -0.31 19.04
CA LEU A 134 -17.58 0.07 19.40
C LEU A 134 -17.38 -0.05 20.90
N VAL A 135 -16.22 -0.53 21.34
CA VAL A 135 -15.85 -0.61 22.76
C VAL A 135 -14.57 0.18 22.97
N CYS A 136 -14.59 1.15 23.88
CA CYS A 136 -13.40 1.87 24.30
C CYS A 136 -12.70 1.09 25.40
N SER A 137 -11.54 0.53 25.10
CA SER A 137 -10.68 -0.17 26.05
C SER A 137 -9.36 0.57 26.30
N ASP A 138 -9.26 1.84 25.89
CA ASP A 138 -8.10 2.71 26.12
C ASP A 138 -8.34 3.54 27.38
N THR A 139 -7.84 3.04 28.52
CA THR A 139 -7.97 3.67 29.84
C THR A 139 -6.79 4.56 30.21
N PHE A 140 -5.73 4.57 29.40
CA PHE A 140 -4.50 5.29 29.70
C PHE A 140 -4.50 6.70 29.11
N ARG A 141 -5.00 6.87 27.89
CA ARG A 141 -5.00 8.17 27.21
C ARG A 141 -6.20 9.01 27.64
N ALA A 142 -5.94 10.19 28.19
CA ALA A 142 -6.97 11.16 28.53
C ALA A 142 -7.85 11.50 27.30
N GLY A 143 -9.17 11.49 27.48
CA GLY A 143 -10.14 11.79 26.42
C GLY A 143 -10.27 10.71 25.33
N ALA A 144 -9.70 9.52 25.52
CA ALA A 144 -9.86 8.42 24.56
C ALA A 144 -11.33 8.01 24.38
N PHE A 145 -12.06 7.90 25.50
CA PHE A 145 -13.49 7.63 25.49
C PHE A 145 -14.28 8.75 24.81
N ASP A 146 -14.03 10.01 25.15
CA ASP A 146 -14.72 11.15 24.54
C ASP A 146 -14.49 11.22 23.02
N GLN A 147 -13.27 10.95 22.56
CA GLN A 147 -12.96 10.88 21.12
C GLN A 147 -13.76 9.77 20.44
N LEU A 148 -13.78 8.56 21.02
CA LEU A 148 -14.53 7.44 20.48
C LEU A 148 -16.03 7.74 20.46
N LYS A 149 -16.56 8.30 21.55
CA LYS A 149 -17.96 8.71 21.71
C LYS A 149 -18.39 9.70 20.62
N GLN A 150 -17.60 10.75 20.37
CA GLN A 150 -17.90 11.74 19.34
C GLN A 150 -17.91 11.12 17.94
N ASN A 151 -16.93 10.27 17.64
CA ASN A 151 -16.82 9.57 16.36
C ASN A 151 -17.99 8.59 16.15
N ALA A 152 -18.30 7.78 17.15
CA ALA A 152 -19.39 6.81 17.14
C ALA A 152 -20.75 7.49 16.99
N THR A 153 -20.97 8.61 17.69
CA THR A 153 -22.20 9.40 17.60
C THR A 153 -22.40 9.96 16.19
N LYS A 154 -21.35 10.54 15.59
CA LYS A 154 -21.37 11.02 14.19
C LYS A 154 -21.69 9.89 13.20
N ALA A 155 -21.12 8.70 13.42
CA ALA A 155 -21.34 7.54 12.58
C ALA A 155 -22.64 6.78 12.91
N LYS A 156 -23.40 7.18 13.94
CA LYS A 156 -24.59 6.48 14.46
C LYS A 156 -24.32 5.01 14.81
N ILE A 157 -23.19 4.74 15.46
CA ILE A 157 -22.79 3.40 15.91
C ILE A 157 -22.91 3.35 17.44
N PRO A 158 -23.59 2.34 18.01
CA PRO A 158 -23.58 2.10 19.45
C PRO A 158 -22.15 1.98 20.00
N TYR A 159 -21.89 2.58 21.16
CA TYR A 159 -20.59 2.55 21.81
C TYR A 159 -20.71 2.19 23.29
N TYR A 160 -19.63 1.63 23.84
CA TYR A 160 -19.46 1.29 25.25
C TYR A 160 -18.05 1.69 25.70
N GLY A 161 -17.86 2.03 26.97
CA GLY A 161 -16.55 2.35 27.55
C GLY A 161 -16.62 3.33 28.70
#